data_AF-W7SR77-F1
#
_entry.id   AF-W7SR77-F1
#
_cell.length_a   1.000
_cell.length_b   1.000
_cell.length_c   1.000
_cell.angle_alpha   90.00
_cell.angle_beta   90.00
_cell.angle_gamma   90.00
#
_symmetry.space_group_name_H-M   'P 1'
#
loop_
_entity.id
_entity.type
_entity.pdbx_description
1 polymer ?
#
loop_
_entity_poly.entity_id
_entity_poly.type
_entity_poly.pdbx_seq_one_letter_code
_entity_poly.pdbx_strand_id
1 'polypeptide(L)'
;MTETIDQTAAIDQLQQQITELREQFAALVKRGGRVRPGLDDVTEDLADAVRTLAEGHEAERRQLTSDQANLVRKRIAEVQTQLAKPASRRQGGDGYINLTPKQVQAKWATVEAAQRMVEADLAKLEAAALGGGPDKDRITAAKARVSVVARQRLNDAMAAGDPLPVWLTSAVGSLPRPDPEPWVKAAHSVLVYRLEHGVGDPILPLGSKPSGDDAYGSRRAGEWKKVAEELNKLHGLAGKSEFKL
;
A
#
# COMPACT_ATOMS: atom_id res chain seq x y z
N MET A 1 -29.93 21.86 -41.91
CA MET A 1 -28.46 22.03 -41.94
C MET A 1 -27.98 23.31 -41.25
N THR A 2 -28.82 24.00 -40.45
CA THR A 2 -28.49 25.28 -39.79
C THR A 2 -28.35 25.17 -38.27
N GLU A 3 -28.77 24.07 -37.66
CA GLU A 3 -28.85 23.90 -36.20
C GLU A 3 -27.50 23.46 -35.56
N THR A 4 -26.63 22.84 -36.36
CA THR A 4 -25.32 22.31 -35.90
C THR A 4 -24.24 23.40 -35.78
N ILE A 5 -24.39 24.49 -36.55
CA ILE A 5 -23.45 25.62 -36.54
C ILE A 5 -23.59 26.44 -35.25
N ASP A 6 -24.82 26.54 -34.72
CA ASP A 6 -25.13 27.30 -33.49
C ASP A 6 -24.62 26.59 -32.22
N GLN A 7 -24.67 25.25 -32.20
CA GLN A 7 -24.12 24.45 -31.11
C GLN A 7 -22.58 24.51 -31.04
N THR A 8 -21.92 24.60 -32.19
CA THR A 8 -20.44 24.67 -32.26
C THR A 8 -19.96 26.01 -31.72
N ALA A 9 -20.62 27.11 -32.09
CA ALA A 9 -20.33 28.44 -31.56
C ALA A 9 -20.56 28.54 -30.03
N ALA A 10 -21.62 27.90 -29.52
CA ALA A 10 -21.88 27.83 -28.08
C ALA A 10 -20.83 27.02 -27.31
N ILE A 11 -20.33 25.93 -27.90
CA ILE A 11 -19.25 25.12 -27.31
C ILE A 11 -17.94 25.92 -27.25
N ASP A 12 -17.59 26.62 -28.32
CA ASP A 12 -16.38 27.45 -28.38
C ASP A 12 -16.45 28.59 -27.36
N GLN A 13 -17.62 29.22 -27.22
CA GLN A 13 -17.86 30.27 -26.23
C GLN A 13 -17.72 29.75 -24.79
N LEU A 14 -18.23 28.55 -24.50
CA LEU A 14 -18.06 27.91 -23.19
C LEU A 14 -16.60 27.52 -22.92
N GLN A 15 -15.88 27.01 -23.92
CA GLN A 15 -14.45 26.69 -23.78
C GLN A 15 -13.60 27.94 -23.52
N GLN A 16 -13.95 29.05 -24.15
CA GLN A 16 -13.29 30.33 -23.95
C GLN A 16 -13.54 30.86 -22.52
N GLN A 17 -14.78 30.78 -22.04
CA GLN A 17 -15.13 31.13 -20.65
C GLN A 17 -14.44 30.24 -19.62
N ILE A 18 -14.32 28.93 -19.86
CA ILE A 18 -13.60 28.00 -18.98
C ILE A 18 -12.11 28.36 -18.93
N THR A 19 -11.52 28.75 -20.06
CA THR A 19 -10.11 29.15 -20.13
C THR A 19 -9.87 30.45 -19.36
N GLU A 20 -10.75 31.43 -19.53
CA GLU A 20 -10.68 32.71 -18.84
C GLU A 20 -10.88 32.56 -17.33
N LEU A 21 -11.82 31.70 -16.90
CA LEU A 21 -12.00 31.35 -15.48
C LEU A 21 -10.78 30.64 -14.90
N ARG A 22 -10.13 29.75 -15.67
CA ARG A 22 -8.88 29.09 -15.25
C ARG A 22 -7.74 30.09 -15.05
N GLU A 23 -7.60 31.06 -15.95
CA GLU A 23 -6.60 32.12 -15.82
C GLU A 23 -6.91 33.06 -14.65
N GLN A 24 -8.17 33.42 -14.44
CA GLN A 24 -8.60 34.21 -13.29
C GLN A 24 -8.36 33.47 -11.97
N PHE A 25 -8.64 32.17 -11.91
CA PHE A 25 -8.31 31.33 -10.75
C PHE A 25 -6.80 31.24 -10.52
N ALA A 26 -6.01 31.02 -11.58
CA ALA A 26 -4.55 30.98 -11.48
C ALA A 26 -3.96 32.33 -11.02
N ALA A 27 -4.55 33.44 -11.46
CA ALA A 27 -4.17 34.79 -11.04
C ALA A 27 -4.57 35.05 -9.58
N LEU A 28 -5.77 34.64 -9.14
CA LEU A 28 -6.22 34.72 -7.74
C LEU A 28 -5.32 33.90 -6.81
N VAL A 29 -4.94 32.69 -7.23
CA VAL A 29 -3.98 31.82 -6.54
C VAL A 29 -2.60 32.51 -6.41
N LYS A 30 -2.13 33.20 -7.46
CA LYS A 30 -0.87 33.96 -7.43
C LYS A 30 -0.91 35.23 -6.58
N ARG A 31 -2.07 35.89 -6.46
CA ARG A 31 -2.17 37.26 -5.91
C ARG A 31 -2.54 37.34 -4.43
N GLY A 32 -3.02 36.24 -3.81
CA GLY A 32 -3.71 36.35 -2.51
C GLY A 32 -3.42 35.31 -1.42
N GLY A 33 -2.67 34.23 -1.65
CA GLY A 33 -2.48 33.28 -0.56
C GLY A 33 -1.39 32.27 -0.83
N ARG A 34 -0.56 31.99 0.18
CA ARG A 34 0.09 30.69 0.25
C ARG A 34 -1.03 29.66 0.13
N VAL A 35 -1.08 28.93 -0.99
CA VAL A 35 -1.97 27.77 -1.13
C VAL A 35 -1.68 26.91 0.08
N ARG A 36 -2.65 26.82 1.00
CA ARG A 36 -2.49 25.92 2.14
C ARG A 36 -2.35 24.53 1.55
N PRO A 37 -1.33 23.77 1.94
CA PRO A 37 -1.21 22.40 1.50
C PRO A 37 -2.49 21.65 1.89
N GLY A 38 -2.99 20.82 0.99
CA GLY A 38 -4.05 19.85 1.28
C GLY A 38 -3.65 18.98 2.48
N LEU A 39 -4.65 18.41 3.15
CA LEU A 39 -4.41 17.62 4.37
C LEU A 39 -3.36 16.53 4.12
N ASP A 40 -3.44 15.83 2.99
CA ASP A 40 -2.56 14.74 2.57
C ASP A 40 -1.44 15.15 1.60
N ASP A 41 -1.19 16.45 1.38
CA ASP A 41 -0.12 16.91 0.49
C ASP A 41 1.27 16.68 1.12
N VAL A 42 2.20 16.10 0.35
CA VAL A 42 3.59 15.95 0.79
C VAL A 42 4.34 17.26 0.54
N THR A 43 4.45 18.09 1.58
CA THR A 43 5.22 19.33 1.57
C THR A 43 6.70 19.07 1.78
N GLU A 44 7.53 20.08 1.52
CA GLU A 44 9.00 19.99 1.67
C GLU A 44 9.43 19.52 3.07
N ASP A 45 8.75 20.00 4.12
CA ASP A 45 9.02 19.62 5.52
C ASP A 45 8.56 18.20 5.90
N LEU A 46 7.76 17.56 5.06
CA LEU A 46 7.27 16.19 5.23
C LEU A 46 7.92 15.20 4.24
N ALA A 47 8.50 15.72 3.16
CA ALA A 47 9.05 14.93 2.06
C ALA A 47 10.13 13.94 2.52
N ASP A 48 11.02 14.36 3.42
CA ASP A 48 12.09 13.50 3.94
C ASP A 48 11.56 12.36 4.81
N ALA A 49 10.53 12.63 5.62
CA ALA A 49 9.88 11.60 6.44
C ALA A 49 9.16 10.58 5.57
N VAL A 50 8.37 11.03 4.59
CA VAL A 50 7.66 10.14 3.65
C VAL A 50 8.65 9.33 2.81
N ARG A 51 9.75 9.93 2.36
CA ARG A 51 10.81 9.22 1.63
C ARG A 51 11.45 8.13 2.49
N THR A 52 11.78 8.44 3.75
CA THR A 52 12.33 7.47 4.70
C THR A 52 11.37 6.29 4.91
N LEU A 53 10.06 6.56 5.02
CA LEU A 53 9.06 5.50 5.13
C LEU A 53 8.94 4.67 3.85
N ALA A 54 8.96 5.31 2.68
CA ALA A 54 8.92 4.63 1.39
C ALA A 54 10.14 3.71 1.19
N GLU A 55 11.34 4.18 1.55
CA GLU A 55 12.58 3.38 1.54
C GLU A 55 12.48 2.19 2.51
N GLY A 56 11.94 2.40 3.71
CA GLY A 56 11.68 1.34 4.68
C GLY A 56 10.68 0.29 4.16
N HIS A 57 9.61 0.75 3.49
CA HIS A 57 8.60 -0.12 2.86
C HIS A 57 9.18 -0.91 1.69
N GLU A 58 10.09 -0.31 0.92
CA GLU A 58 10.79 -1.02 -0.16
C GLU A 58 11.78 -2.05 0.39
N ALA A 59 12.53 -1.71 1.45
CA ALA A 59 13.40 -2.66 2.12
C ALA A 59 12.62 -3.84 2.71
N GLU A 60 11.45 -3.59 3.30
CA GLU A 60 10.56 -4.63 3.82
C GLU A 60 9.95 -5.50 2.71
N ARG A 61 9.56 -4.92 1.56
CA ARG A 61 9.11 -5.70 0.39
C ARG A 61 10.16 -6.64 -0.16
N ARG A 62 11.44 -6.29 -0.05
CA ARG A 62 12.56 -7.16 -0.45
C ARG A 62 12.72 -8.34 0.51
N GLN A 63 12.23 -8.26 1.74
CA GLN A 63 12.29 -9.36 2.70
C GLN A 63 11.25 -10.43 2.35
N LEU A 64 11.68 -11.69 2.30
CA LEU A 64 10.75 -12.81 2.28
C LEU A 64 9.96 -12.82 3.60
N THR A 65 8.66 -13.11 3.53
CA THR A 65 7.91 -13.41 4.75
C THR A 65 8.51 -14.62 5.46
N SER A 66 8.32 -14.74 6.78
CA SER A 66 8.71 -15.95 7.52
C SER A 66 8.12 -17.21 6.90
N ASP A 67 6.91 -17.10 6.35
CA ASP A 67 6.18 -18.20 5.72
C ASP A 67 6.77 -18.55 4.35
N GLN A 68 7.18 -17.56 3.56
CA GLN A 68 7.93 -17.78 2.32
C GLN A 68 9.29 -18.41 2.60
N ALA A 69 10.02 -17.91 3.60
CA ALA A 69 11.30 -18.48 4.01
C ALA A 69 11.13 -19.94 4.50
N ASN A 70 10.08 -20.23 5.27
CA ASN A 70 9.76 -21.58 5.73
C ASN A 70 9.31 -22.50 4.58
N LEU A 71 8.55 -21.99 3.61
CA LEU A 71 8.17 -22.71 2.40
C LEU A 71 9.40 -23.07 1.57
N VAL A 72 10.33 -22.13 1.41
CA VAL A 72 11.62 -22.37 0.74
C VAL A 72 12.41 -23.44 1.48
N ARG A 73 12.56 -23.35 2.81
CA ARG A 73 13.23 -24.40 3.62
C ARG A 73 12.57 -25.76 3.48
N LYS A 74 11.23 -25.81 3.47
CA LYS A 74 10.48 -27.05 3.29
C LYS A 74 10.70 -27.66 1.90
N ARG A 75 10.69 -26.83 0.86
CA ARG A 75 10.99 -27.26 -0.53
C ARG A 75 12.42 -27.77 -0.65
N ILE A 76 13.40 -27.09 -0.05
CA ILE A 76 14.79 -27.56 0.02
C ILE A 76 14.87 -28.94 0.69
N ALA A 77 14.25 -29.09 1.86
CA ALA A 77 14.23 -30.36 2.58
C ALA A 77 13.55 -31.48 1.79
N GLU A 78 12.48 -31.17 1.05
CA GLU A 78 11.79 -32.13 0.19
C GLU A 78 12.66 -32.57 -0.99
N VAL A 79 13.32 -31.64 -1.69
CA VAL A 79 14.28 -31.95 -2.76
C VAL A 79 15.44 -32.79 -2.22
N GLN A 80 16.00 -32.42 -1.08
CA GLN A 80 17.05 -33.20 -0.42
C GLN A 80 16.57 -34.61 -0.05
N THR A 81 15.34 -34.75 0.44
CA THR A 81 14.75 -36.06 0.77
C THR A 81 14.51 -36.90 -0.49
N GLN A 82 14.10 -36.29 -1.60
CA GLN A 82 13.92 -36.99 -2.88
C GLN A 82 15.26 -37.43 -3.47
N LEU A 83 16.31 -36.62 -3.35
CA LEU A 83 17.68 -36.95 -3.76
C LEU A 83 18.31 -38.03 -2.86
N ALA A 84 18.01 -38.00 -1.56
CA ALA A 84 18.54 -38.94 -0.58
C ALA A 84 17.82 -40.30 -0.57
N LYS A 85 16.64 -40.44 -1.21
CA LYS A 85 15.96 -41.72 -1.35
C LYS A 85 16.79 -42.64 -2.26
N PRO A 86 17.43 -43.71 -1.73
CA PRO A 86 18.05 -44.70 -2.60
C PRO A 86 16.97 -45.32 -3.49
N ALA A 87 17.33 -45.70 -4.72
CA ALA A 87 16.47 -46.51 -5.56
C ALA A 87 15.99 -47.72 -4.74
N SER A 88 14.67 -47.84 -4.57
CA SER A 88 14.01 -48.89 -3.80
C SER A 88 14.72 -50.24 -3.94
N ARG A 89 15.42 -50.66 -2.88
CA ARG A 89 15.91 -52.03 -2.73
C ARG A 89 14.76 -52.81 -2.11
N ARG A 90 14.03 -53.60 -2.91
CA ARG A 90 13.14 -54.62 -2.35
C ARG A 90 13.99 -55.66 -1.64
N GLN A 91 13.58 -56.03 -0.42
CA GLN A 91 14.17 -57.13 0.33
C GLN A 91 13.72 -58.43 -0.34
N GLY A 92 14.56 -58.95 -1.24
CA GLY A 92 14.31 -60.20 -1.98
C GLY A 92 14.27 -60.00 -3.50
N GLY A 93 15.40 -60.30 -4.15
CA GLY A 93 15.53 -60.42 -5.60
C GLY A 93 16.34 -59.28 -6.23
N ASP A 94 17.45 -59.64 -6.89
CA ASP A 94 18.30 -58.81 -7.74
C ASP A 94 17.55 -58.25 -8.96
N GLY A 95 16.58 -57.37 -8.72
CA GLY A 95 15.90 -56.60 -9.74
C GLY A 95 16.23 -55.14 -9.53
N TYR A 96 17.29 -54.65 -10.17
CA TYR A 96 17.39 -53.21 -10.41
C TYR A 96 16.08 -52.75 -11.05
N ILE A 97 15.38 -51.80 -10.44
CA ILE A 97 14.32 -51.09 -11.15
C ILE A 97 15.05 -50.32 -12.25
N ASN A 98 15.11 -50.89 -13.46
CA ASN A 98 15.57 -50.21 -14.65
C ASN A 98 14.55 -49.11 -14.96
N LEU A 99 14.68 -47.98 -14.27
CA LEU A 99 14.04 -46.75 -14.70
C LEU A 99 14.53 -46.49 -16.11
N THR A 100 13.60 -46.40 -17.04
CA THR A 100 13.95 -46.03 -18.41
C THR A 100 14.65 -44.66 -18.39
N PRO A 101 15.58 -44.39 -19.31
CA PRO A 101 16.25 -43.09 -19.39
C PRO A 101 15.28 -41.90 -19.37
N LYS A 102 14.07 -42.07 -19.94
CA LYS A 102 12.98 -41.09 -19.93
C LYS A 102 12.40 -40.83 -18.53
N GLN A 103 12.24 -41.88 -17.71
CA GLN A 103 11.77 -41.76 -16.33
C GLN A 103 12.83 -41.14 -15.41
N VAL A 104 14.12 -41.40 -15.69
CA VAL A 104 15.23 -40.75 -15.00
C VAL A 104 15.29 -39.27 -15.38
N GLN A 105 15.23 -38.93 -16.67
CA GLN A 105 15.21 -37.55 -17.16
C GLN A 105 14.05 -36.73 -16.61
N ALA A 106 12.84 -37.28 -16.56
CA ALA A 106 11.68 -36.58 -16.01
C ALA A 106 11.86 -36.24 -14.51
N LYS A 107 12.49 -37.14 -13.74
CA LYS A 107 12.80 -36.87 -12.33
C LYS A 107 13.91 -35.83 -12.17
N TRP A 108 14.95 -35.90 -13.01
CA TRP A 108 16.03 -34.90 -13.03
C TRP A 108 15.51 -33.51 -13.42
N ALA A 109 14.62 -33.40 -14.40
CA ALA A 109 14.02 -32.13 -14.79
C ALA A 109 13.21 -31.48 -13.65
N THR A 110 12.48 -32.28 -12.87
CA THR A 110 11.76 -31.78 -11.68
C THR A 110 12.70 -31.29 -10.58
N VAL A 111 13.81 -32.01 -10.36
CA VAL A 111 14.84 -31.61 -9.38
C VAL A 111 15.55 -30.32 -9.83
N GLU A 112 15.94 -30.23 -11.10
CA GLU A 112 16.56 -29.01 -11.66
C GLU A 112 15.61 -27.80 -11.60
N ALA A 113 14.33 -27.99 -11.89
CA ALA A 113 13.35 -26.92 -11.77
C ALA A 113 13.21 -26.45 -10.31
N ALA A 114 13.14 -27.38 -9.36
CA ALA A 114 13.09 -27.05 -7.94
C ALA A 114 14.37 -26.36 -7.45
N GLN A 115 15.54 -26.80 -7.93
CA GLN A 115 16.83 -26.19 -7.61
C GLN A 115 16.91 -24.76 -8.16
N ARG A 116 16.51 -24.52 -9.41
CA ARG A 116 16.45 -23.16 -9.99
C ARG A 116 15.52 -22.23 -9.20
N MET A 117 14.40 -22.75 -8.70
CA MET A 117 13.50 -21.96 -7.84
C MET A 117 14.16 -21.59 -6.52
N VAL A 118 14.85 -22.54 -5.88
CA VAL A 118 15.60 -22.28 -4.63
C VAL A 118 16.72 -21.26 -4.86
N GLU A 119 17.52 -21.42 -5.91
CA GLU A 119 18.60 -20.49 -6.27
C GLU A 119 18.05 -19.08 -6.55
N ALA A 120 16.93 -18.97 -7.28
CA ALA A 120 16.27 -17.69 -7.52
C ALA A 120 15.77 -17.05 -6.21
N ASP A 121 15.24 -17.83 -5.27
CA ASP A 121 14.78 -17.32 -3.97
C ASP A 121 15.97 -16.98 -3.04
N LEU A 122 17.09 -17.69 -3.15
CA LEU A 122 18.33 -17.37 -2.42
C LEU A 122 18.97 -16.08 -2.95
N ALA A 123 18.98 -15.89 -4.27
CA ALA A 123 19.44 -14.65 -4.88
C ALA A 123 18.57 -13.45 -4.47
N LYS A 124 17.25 -13.63 -4.31
CA LYS A 124 16.37 -12.60 -3.73
C LYS A 124 16.75 -12.29 -2.28
N LEU A 125 17.07 -13.31 -1.48
CA LEU A 125 17.50 -13.12 -0.09
C LEU A 125 18.84 -12.37 0.00
N GLU A 126 19.81 -12.71 -0.84
CA GLU A 126 21.10 -12.01 -0.90
C GLU A 126 20.93 -10.56 -1.36
N ALA A 127 20.11 -10.31 -2.38
CA ALA A 127 19.76 -8.95 -2.80
C ALA A 127 19.05 -8.15 -1.69
N ALA A 128 18.17 -8.81 -0.92
CA ALA A 128 17.50 -8.20 0.22
C ALA A 128 18.47 -7.89 1.38
N ALA A 129 19.48 -8.73 1.61
CA ALA A 129 20.49 -8.53 2.65
C ALA A 129 21.45 -7.38 2.32
N LEU A 130 21.74 -7.15 1.04
CA LEU A 130 22.61 -6.05 0.58
C LEU A 130 21.90 -4.69 0.54
N GLY A 131 20.58 -4.68 0.36
CA GLY A 131 19.76 -3.46 0.30
C GLY A 131 19.28 -3.00 1.68
N GLY A 132 20.20 -2.67 2.59
CA GLY A 132 19.87 -2.14 3.91
C GLY A 132 18.99 -0.88 3.80
N GLY A 133 17.74 -0.97 4.27
CA GLY A 133 16.85 0.18 4.39
C GLY A 133 17.28 1.14 5.50
N PRO A 134 16.51 2.22 5.73
CA PRO A 134 16.71 3.08 6.88
C PRO A 134 16.66 2.27 8.17
N ASP A 135 17.46 2.65 9.16
CA ASP A 135 17.41 2.03 10.48
C ASP A 135 16.05 2.24 11.16
N LYS A 136 15.77 1.40 12.18
CA LYS A 136 14.50 1.41 12.91
C LYS A 136 14.21 2.76 13.58
N ASP A 137 15.24 3.46 14.05
CA ASP A 137 15.08 4.72 14.77
C ASP A 137 14.67 5.83 13.79
N ARG A 138 15.24 5.86 12.59
CA ARG A 138 14.85 6.75 11.50
C ARG A 138 13.42 6.48 11.02
N ILE A 139 13.03 5.22 10.87
CA ILE A 139 11.64 4.85 10.55
C ILE A 139 10.69 5.35 11.64
N THR A 140 11.05 5.13 12.92
CA THR A 140 10.22 5.55 14.06
C THR A 140 10.08 7.07 14.14
N ALA A 141 11.19 7.81 13.94
CA ALA A 141 11.17 9.26 13.88
C ALA A 141 10.34 9.78 12.71
N ALA A 142 10.42 9.14 11.54
CA ALA A 142 9.62 9.50 10.37
C ALA A 142 8.12 9.30 10.62
N LYS A 143 7.70 8.16 11.20
CA LYS A 143 6.29 7.93 11.60
C LYS A 143 5.80 8.96 12.60
N ALA A 144 6.60 9.27 13.62
CA ALA A 144 6.27 10.30 14.60
C ALA A 144 6.09 11.68 13.94
N ARG A 145 6.97 12.03 12.99
CA ARG A 145 6.88 13.29 12.25
C ARG A 145 5.61 13.37 11.42
N VAL A 146 5.28 12.31 10.67
CA VAL A 146 4.02 12.23 9.89
C VAL A 146 2.82 12.40 10.80
N SER A 147 2.79 11.70 11.94
CA SER A 147 1.69 11.79 12.91
C SER A 147 1.50 13.21 13.45
N VAL A 148 2.57 13.89 13.85
CA VAL A 148 2.51 15.27 14.37
C VAL A 148 2.00 16.24 13.30
N VAL A 149 2.56 16.19 12.09
CA VAL A 149 2.16 17.09 11.00
C VAL A 149 0.72 16.84 10.58
N ALA A 150 0.30 15.59 10.46
CA ALA A 150 -1.08 15.22 10.16
C ALA A 150 -2.06 15.78 11.19
N ARG A 151 -1.72 15.66 12.48
CA ARG A 151 -2.56 16.19 13.57
C ARG A 151 -2.65 17.72 13.52
N GLN A 152 -1.52 18.39 13.29
CA GLN A 152 -1.48 19.84 13.19
C GLN A 152 -2.35 20.35 12.04
N ARG A 153 -2.20 19.77 10.84
CA ARG A 153 -2.99 20.16 9.66
C ARG A 153 -4.49 19.93 9.84
N LEU A 154 -4.87 18.81 10.46
CA LEU A 154 -6.27 18.53 10.76
C LEU A 154 -6.84 19.59 11.73
N ASN A 155 -6.11 19.89 12.80
CA ASN A 155 -6.52 20.92 13.76
C ASN A 155 -6.64 22.31 13.10
N ASP A 156 -5.68 22.67 12.26
CA ASP A 156 -5.67 23.96 11.57
C ASP A 156 -6.87 24.09 10.61
N ALA A 157 -7.17 23.05 9.84
CA ALA A 157 -8.33 23.01 8.94
C ALA A 157 -9.65 23.16 9.71
N MET A 158 -9.79 22.45 10.85
CA MET A 158 -10.97 22.57 11.70
C MET A 158 -11.10 23.96 12.35
N ALA A 159 -9.99 24.53 12.84
CA ALA A 159 -9.97 25.84 13.48
C ALA A 159 -10.28 26.97 12.50
N ALA A 160 -9.84 26.84 11.24
CA ALA A 160 -10.17 27.77 10.17
C ALA A 160 -11.63 27.66 9.69
N GLY A 161 -12.32 26.56 10.00
CA GLY A 161 -13.63 26.27 9.42
C GLY A 161 -13.57 25.96 7.92
N ASP A 162 -12.41 25.55 7.43
CA ASP A 162 -12.23 25.22 6.01
C ASP A 162 -13.04 23.96 5.66
N PRO A 163 -13.64 23.89 4.46
CA PRO A 163 -14.30 22.68 4.02
C PRO A 163 -13.29 21.53 3.95
N LEU A 164 -13.58 20.44 4.67
CA LEU A 164 -12.75 19.25 4.68
C LEU A 164 -12.79 18.54 3.32
N PRO A 165 -11.71 17.86 2.90
CA PRO A 165 -11.69 17.10 1.67
C PRO A 165 -12.81 16.04 1.63
N VAL A 166 -13.41 15.86 0.45
CA VAL A 166 -14.53 14.91 0.25
C VAL A 166 -14.14 13.48 0.63
N TRP A 167 -12.90 13.07 0.36
CA TRP A 167 -12.41 11.74 0.74
C TRP A 167 -12.40 11.53 2.25
N LEU A 168 -12.21 12.60 3.05
CA LEU A 168 -12.16 12.50 4.50
C LEU A 168 -13.58 12.43 5.08
N THR A 169 -14.48 13.27 4.56
CA THR A 169 -15.88 13.27 4.99
C THR A 169 -16.63 12.02 4.53
N SER A 170 -16.26 11.42 3.40
CA SER A 170 -16.76 10.09 3.00
C SER A 170 -16.21 8.95 3.86
N ALA A 171 -14.95 9.05 4.31
CA ALA A 171 -14.32 8.02 5.14
C ALA A 171 -14.87 8.00 6.58
N VAL A 172 -14.95 9.18 7.20
CA VAL A 172 -15.15 9.35 8.64
C VAL A 172 -16.56 9.85 8.97
N GLY A 173 -17.31 10.28 7.94
CA GLY A 173 -18.62 10.91 8.09
C GLY A 173 -18.52 12.39 8.50
N SER A 174 -19.68 12.96 8.83
CA SER A 174 -19.77 14.35 9.31
C SER A 174 -19.25 14.47 10.74
N LEU A 175 -18.64 15.62 11.06
CA LEU A 175 -18.16 15.93 12.40
C LEU A 175 -19.31 15.85 13.42
N PRO A 176 -19.28 14.91 14.38
CA PRO A 176 -20.35 14.74 15.34
C PRO A 176 -20.37 15.88 16.37
N ARG A 177 -21.57 16.18 16.87
CA ARG A 177 -21.80 17.04 18.04
C ARG A 177 -22.55 16.21 19.10
N PRO A 178 -22.25 16.35 20.40
CA PRO A 178 -21.38 17.36 21.00
C PRO A 178 -19.89 16.98 21.06
N ASP A 179 -19.53 15.69 20.98
CA ASP A 179 -18.15 15.22 21.17
C ASP A 179 -17.46 14.88 19.83
N PRO A 180 -16.50 15.70 19.37
CA PRO A 180 -15.76 15.45 18.14
C PRO A 180 -14.56 14.51 18.33
N GLU A 181 -14.15 14.16 19.55
CA GLU A 181 -12.88 13.45 19.77
C GLU A 181 -12.75 12.12 19.03
N PRO A 182 -13.77 11.22 19.03
CA PRO A 182 -13.70 9.97 18.29
C PRO A 182 -13.53 10.18 16.78
N TRP A 183 -14.18 11.21 16.23
CA TRP A 183 -14.07 11.58 14.82
C TRP A 183 -12.67 12.12 14.51
N VAL A 184 -12.14 13.02 15.34
CA VAL A 184 -10.81 13.61 15.14
C VAL A 184 -9.72 12.54 15.22
N LYS A 185 -9.87 11.56 16.14
CA LYS A 185 -8.98 10.41 16.22
C LYS A 185 -9.01 9.57 14.94
N ALA A 186 -10.20 9.21 14.46
CA ALA A 186 -10.35 8.42 13.24
C ALA A 186 -9.83 9.16 11.99
N ALA A 187 -10.15 10.45 11.86
CA ALA A 187 -9.66 11.31 10.79
C ALA A 187 -8.13 11.39 10.78
N HIS A 188 -7.52 11.51 11.96
CA HIS A 188 -6.06 11.47 12.10
C HIS A 188 -5.47 10.12 11.69
N SER A 189 -6.06 8.99 12.13
CA SER A 189 -5.63 7.64 11.72
C SER A 189 -5.66 7.46 10.20
N VAL A 190 -6.73 7.90 9.53
CA VAL A 190 -6.84 7.83 8.06
C VAL A 190 -5.78 8.70 7.39
N LEU A 191 -5.59 9.94 7.87
CA LEU A 191 -4.63 10.87 7.28
C LEU A 191 -3.18 10.35 7.41
N VAL A 192 -2.82 9.84 8.58
CA VAL A 192 -1.51 9.19 8.80
C VAL A 192 -1.35 8.01 7.85
N TYR A 193 -2.35 7.13 7.75
CA TYR A 193 -2.30 5.99 6.84
C TYR A 193 -2.07 6.41 5.38
N ARG A 194 -2.78 7.45 4.91
CA ARG A 194 -2.61 7.98 3.55
C ARG A 194 -1.20 8.49 3.30
N LEU A 195 -0.65 9.26 4.23
CA LEU A 195 0.69 9.82 4.13
C LEU A 195 1.79 8.74 4.22
N GLU A 196 1.65 7.77 5.14
CA GLU A 196 2.62 6.68 5.29
C GLU A 196 2.66 5.76 4.06
N HIS A 197 1.51 5.47 3.44
CA HIS A 197 1.40 4.52 2.34
C HIS A 197 1.23 5.16 0.96
N GLY A 198 1.28 6.48 0.86
CA GLY A 198 1.10 7.22 -0.39
C GLY A 198 -0.26 6.98 -1.05
N VAL A 199 -1.32 6.85 -0.25
CA VAL A 199 -2.69 6.66 -0.78
C VAL A 199 -3.24 8.01 -1.23
N GLY A 200 -3.34 8.20 -2.54
CA GLY A 200 -3.93 9.39 -3.16
C GLY A 200 -5.34 9.17 -3.72
N ASP A 201 -5.92 7.98 -3.57
CA ASP A 201 -7.23 7.66 -4.14
C ASP A 201 -8.34 8.51 -3.46
N PRO A 202 -9.13 9.29 -4.22
CA PRO A 202 -10.18 10.14 -3.67
C PRO A 202 -11.46 9.36 -3.30
N ILE A 203 -11.64 8.15 -3.83
CA ILE A 203 -12.83 7.29 -3.61
C ILE A 203 -12.57 6.28 -2.50
N LEU A 204 -11.36 5.71 -2.45
CA LEU A 204 -10.93 4.76 -1.43
C LEU A 204 -9.94 5.42 -0.46
N PRO A 205 -10.38 5.94 0.69
CA PRO A 205 -9.55 6.70 1.61
C PRO A 205 -8.33 5.92 2.12
N LEU A 206 -8.47 4.60 2.28
CA LEU A 206 -7.40 3.67 2.66
C LEU A 206 -6.79 2.94 1.45
N GLY A 207 -7.23 3.25 0.24
CA GLY A 207 -6.87 2.54 -0.99
C GLY A 207 -7.45 1.11 -1.03
N SER A 208 -7.03 0.36 -2.06
CA SER A 208 -7.35 -1.06 -2.18
C SER A 208 -6.77 -1.86 -1.01
N LYS A 209 -7.51 -2.89 -0.56
CA LYS A 209 -7.03 -3.84 0.45
C LYS A 209 -5.65 -4.37 0.05
N PRO A 210 -4.61 -4.19 0.88
CA PRO A 210 -3.26 -4.66 0.57
C PRO A 210 -3.23 -6.17 0.38
N SER A 211 -2.43 -6.66 -0.58
CA SER A 211 -2.17 -8.09 -0.70
C SER A 211 -1.27 -8.55 0.46
N GLY A 212 -1.48 -9.79 0.94
CA GLY A 212 -0.63 -10.42 1.95
C GLY A 212 0.57 -11.15 1.36
N ASP A 213 0.91 -10.87 0.10
CA ASP A 213 1.83 -11.67 -0.70
C ASP A 213 3.31 -11.41 -0.36
N ASP A 214 3.62 -10.25 0.24
CA ASP A 214 4.95 -9.90 0.72
C ASP A 214 4.91 -9.38 2.17
N ALA A 215 6.08 -9.25 2.81
CA ALA A 215 6.17 -8.89 4.22
C ALA A 215 5.56 -7.52 4.52
N TYR A 216 5.83 -6.55 3.65
CA TYR A 216 5.26 -5.21 3.74
C TYR A 216 3.74 -5.23 3.55
N GLY A 217 3.25 -5.93 2.54
CA GLY A 217 1.84 -6.07 2.23
C GLY A 217 1.07 -6.71 3.39
N SER A 218 1.63 -7.73 4.03
CA SER A 218 1.08 -8.35 5.23
C SER A 218 1.01 -7.36 6.42
N ARG A 219 2.09 -6.61 6.70
CA ARG A 219 2.09 -5.57 7.74
C ARG A 219 1.06 -4.47 7.43
N ARG A 220 1.08 -3.96 6.20
CA ARG A 220 0.16 -2.93 5.71
C ARG A 220 -1.28 -3.41 5.78
N ALA A 221 -1.57 -4.68 5.51
CA ALA A 221 -2.91 -5.26 5.65
C ALA A 221 -3.38 -5.24 7.12
N GLY A 222 -2.48 -5.51 8.07
CA GLY A 222 -2.74 -5.38 9.50
C GLY A 222 -3.04 -3.93 9.92
N GLU A 223 -2.27 -2.96 9.43
CA GLU A 223 -2.49 -1.53 9.67
C GLU A 223 -3.80 -1.05 9.03
N TRP A 224 -4.06 -1.43 7.78
CA TRP A 224 -5.30 -1.17 7.06
C TRP A 224 -6.51 -1.68 7.85
N LYS A 225 -6.44 -2.91 8.36
CA LYS A 225 -7.52 -3.53 9.14
C LYS A 225 -7.81 -2.75 10.42
N LYS A 226 -6.78 -2.30 11.14
CA LYS A 226 -6.95 -1.50 12.36
C LYS A 226 -7.68 -0.19 12.07
N VAL A 227 -7.28 0.53 11.02
CA VAL A 227 -7.94 1.80 10.65
C VAL A 227 -9.37 1.55 10.18
N ALA A 228 -9.60 0.50 9.38
CA ALA A 228 -10.95 0.10 8.96
C ALA A 228 -11.86 -0.26 10.16
N GLU A 229 -11.32 -0.96 11.16
CA GLU A 229 -12.05 -1.25 12.41
C GLU A 229 -12.37 0.01 13.22
N GLU A 230 -11.46 0.99 13.29
CA GLU A 230 -11.72 2.28 13.93
C GLU A 230 -12.84 3.05 13.22
N LEU A 231 -12.83 3.08 11.88
CA LEU A 231 -13.89 3.69 11.09
C LEU A 231 -15.23 2.99 11.30
N ASN A 232 -15.24 1.65 11.32
CA ASN A 232 -16.45 0.88 11.60
C ASN A 232 -17.01 1.15 13.00
N LYS A 233 -16.15 1.28 14.01
CA LYS A 233 -16.57 1.66 15.37
C LYS A 233 -17.21 3.05 15.36
N LEU A 234 -16.58 4.03 14.71
CA LEU A 234 -17.12 5.38 14.59
C LEU A 234 -18.48 5.40 13.89
N HIS A 235 -18.61 4.65 12.80
CA HIS A 235 -19.84 4.51 12.04
C HIS A 235 -20.93 3.75 12.80
N GLY A 236 -20.56 2.77 13.62
CA GLY A 236 -21.46 2.08 14.55
C GLY A 236 -22.00 3.01 15.62
N LEU A 237 -21.20 3.97 16.11
CA LEU A 237 -21.66 5.04 17.01
C LEU A 237 -22.61 6.03 16.31
N ALA A 238 -22.47 6.20 14.99
CA ALA A 238 -23.31 7.07 14.16
C ALA A 238 -24.50 6.36 13.46
N GLY A 239 -24.66 5.04 13.65
CA GLY A 239 -25.80 4.26 13.16
C GLY A 239 -25.75 3.73 11.71
N LYS A 240 -24.61 3.87 10.98
CA LYS A 240 -24.47 3.34 9.60
C LYS A 240 -23.05 2.83 9.32
N SER A 241 -22.81 1.53 9.51
CA SER A 241 -21.53 0.86 9.18
C SER A 241 -21.46 0.48 7.70
N GLU A 242 -20.53 1.05 6.94
CA GLU A 242 -20.35 0.78 5.49
C GLU A 242 -19.11 -0.07 5.13
N PHE A 243 -18.15 -0.31 6.04
CA PHE A 243 -16.97 -1.14 5.71
C PHE A 243 -17.20 -2.61 6.09
N LYS A 244 -17.46 -3.46 5.09
CA LYS A 244 -17.40 -4.92 5.26
C LYS A 244 -15.92 -5.36 5.29
N LEU A 245 -15.48 -5.90 6.43
CA LEU A 245 -14.13 -6.45 6.66
C LEU A 245 -13.86 -7.71 5.81
#